data_AF-A0A662R8X9-F1
#
_entry.id   AF-A0A662R8X9-F1
#
_cell.length_a   1.000
_cell.length_b   1.000
_cell.length_c   1.000
_cell.angle_alpha   90.00
_cell.angle_beta   90.00
_cell.angle_gamma   90.00
#
_symmetry.space_group_name_H-M   'P 1'
#
loop_
_entity.id
_entity.type
_entity.pdbx_description
1 polymer ?
#
loop_
_entity_poly.entity_id
_entity_poly.type
_entity_poly.pdbx_seq_one_letter_code
_entity_poly.pdbx_strand_id
1 'polypeptide(L)' 'MTISEKIFSRASGKDVRAGDFVLADIDCAMVHDITGPLAVEGFYKIIREKDRP' A
#
# COMPACT_ATOMS: atom_id res chain seq x y z
N MET A 1 -14.45 11.50 14.03
CA MET A 1 -13.32 10.76 13.44
C MET A 1 -12.10 10.89 14.33
N THR A 2 -11.42 9.77 14.55
CA THR A 2 -10.07 9.72 15.14
C THR A 2 -9.03 10.32 14.19
N ILE A 3 -7.77 10.44 14.63
CA ILE A 3 -6.69 10.90 13.76
C ILE A 3 -6.41 9.93 12.61
N SER A 4 -6.45 8.62 12.87
CA SER A 4 -6.26 7.59 11.85
C SER A 4 -7.36 7.64 10.80
N GLU A 5 -8.62 7.77 11.21
CA GLU A 5 -9.76 7.92 10.29
C GLU A 5 -9.61 9.17 9.42
N LYS A 6 -9.13 10.30 9.96
CA LYS A 6 -8.85 11.51 9.18
C LYS A 6 -7.77 11.30 8.12
N ILE A 7 -6.67 10.63 8.49
CA ILE A 7 -5.55 10.35 7.57
C ILE A 7 -6.02 9.45 6.44
N PHE A 8 -6.68 8.32 6.76
CA PHE A 8 -7.20 7.42 5.73
C PHE A 8 -8.31 8.05 4.90
N SER A 9 -9.15 8.90 5.49
CA SER A 9 -10.17 9.63 4.73
C SER A 9 -9.55 10.55 3.68
N ARG A 10 -8.52 11.30 4.07
CA ARG A 10 -7.75 12.14 3.15
C ARG A 10 -7.05 11.33 2.07
N ALA A 11 -6.34 10.27 2.44
CA ALA A 11 -5.52 9.49 1.51
C ALA A 11 -6.34 8.61 0.56
N SER A 12 -7.59 8.26 0.91
CA SER A 12 -8.48 7.46 0.07
C SER A 12 -9.57 8.26 -0.66
N GLY A 13 -9.74 9.54 -0.31
CA GLY A 13 -10.80 10.40 -0.85
C GLY A 13 -12.22 10.01 -0.41
N LYS A 14 -12.37 9.27 0.69
CA LYS A 14 -13.66 8.77 1.23
C LYS A 14 -13.82 9.19 2.69
N ASP A 15 -15.05 9.28 3.22
CA ASP A 15 -15.25 9.40 4.68
C ASP A 15 -15.12 8.00 5.31
N VAL A 16 -14.09 7.79 6.13
CA VAL A 16 -13.67 6.47 6.61
C VAL A 16 -13.99 6.27 8.09
N ARG A 17 -14.45 5.07 8.43
CA ARG A 17 -14.67 4.58 9.78
C ARG A 17 -13.99 3.24 10.03
N ALA A 18 -13.80 2.91 11.31
CA ALA A 18 -13.27 1.61 11.72
C ALA A 18 -14.09 0.45 11.11
N GLY A 19 -13.40 -0.45 10.40
CA GLY A 19 -14.00 -1.58 9.69
C GLY A 19 -14.05 -1.43 8.17
N ASP A 20 -13.84 -0.23 7.65
CA ASP A 20 -13.86 0.02 6.21
C ASP A 20 -12.61 -0.53 5.50
N PHE A 21 -12.79 -1.15 4.33
CA PHE A 21 -11.72 -1.43 3.39
C PHE A 21 -11.52 -0.23 2.46
N VAL A 22 -10.28 0.29 2.39
CA VAL A 22 -9.96 1.47 1.58
C VAL A 22 -8.73 1.24 0.72
N LEU A 23 -8.74 1.85 -0.47
CA LEU A 23 -7.54 2.07 -1.27
C LEU A 23 -7.07 3.49 -0.95
N ALA A 24 -5.85 3.61 -0.42
CA ALA A 24 -5.28 4.87 0.01
C ALA A 24 -3.93 5.11 -0.68
N ASP A 25 -3.68 6.35 -1.07
CA ASP A 25 -2.41 6.76 -1.65
C ASP A 25 -1.29 6.69 -0.61
N ILE A 26 -0.10 6.25 -1.06
CA ILE A 26 1.09 6.13 -0.22
C ILE A 26 2.01 7.33 -0.46
N ASP A 27 2.24 8.12 0.59
CA ASP A 27 3.14 9.29 0.52
C ASP A 27 4.63 8.89 0.53
N CYS A 28 4.97 7.81 1.23
CA CYS A 28 6.35 7.33 1.37
C CYS A 28 6.38 5.82 1.64
N ALA A 29 7.35 5.14 1.03
CA ALA A 29 7.68 3.74 1.31
C ALA A 29 9.17 3.64 1.65
N MET A 30 9.50 2.92 2.71
CA MET A 30 10.87 2.72 3.17
C MET A 30 11.20 1.25 3.20
N VAL A 31 12.43 0.92 2.81
CA VAL A 31 13.02 -0.41 2.96
C VAL A 31 14.35 -0.30 3.69
N HIS A 32 14.68 -1.33 4.46
CA HIS A 32 16.02 -1.52 4.99
C HIS A 32 16.81 -2.52 4.12
N ASP A 33 18.12 -2.59 4.36
CA ASP A 33 19.11 -3.44 3.68
C ASP A 33 18.64 -4.86 3.31
N ILE A 34 17.98 -5.57 4.24
CA ILE A 34 17.48 -6.93 4.03
C ILE A 34 16.13 -6.94 3.29
N THR A 35 15.21 -6.02 3.60
CA THR A 35 13.89 -5.98 2.95
C THR A 35 13.92 -5.45 1.52
N GLY A 36 14.90 -4.62 1.17
CA GLY A 36 15.02 -4.04 -0.18
C GLY A 36 15.10 -5.13 -1.25
N PRO A 37 16.08 -6.06 -1.17
CA PRO A 37 16.18 -7.18 -2.11
C PRO A 37 14.91 -8.04 -2.17
N LEU A 38 14.27 -8.31 -1.03
CA LEU A 38 13.04 -9.11 -0.98
C LEU A 38 11.85 -8.40 -1.66
N ALA A 39 11.71 -7.09 -1.47
CA ALA A 39 10.68 -6.28 -2.12
C ALA A 39 10.87 -6.27 -3.65
N VAL A 40 12.11 -6.15 -4.12
CA VAL A 40 12.45 -6.21 -5.56
C VAL A 40 12.15 -7.59 -6.14
N GLU A 41 12.50 -8.66 -5.44
CA GLU A 41 12.19 -10.03 -5.88
C GLU A 41 10.67 -10.25 -5.98
N GLY A 42 9.91 -9.82 -4.97
CA GLY A 42 8.44 -9.89 -4.97
C GLY A 42 7.82 -9.10 -6.12
N PHE A 43 8.33 -7.90 -6.39
CA PHE A 43 7.91 -7.07 -7.51
C PHE A 43 8.11 -7.79 -8.86
N TYR A 44 9.27 -8.40 -9.09
CA TYR A 44 9.52 -9.16 -10.33
C TYR A 44 8.66 -10.41 -10.45
N LYS A 45 8.32 -11.09 -9.36
CA LYS A 45 7.37 -12.23 -9.39
C LYS A 45 5.99 -11.77 -9.86
N ILE A 46 5.47 -10.68 -9.29
CA ILE A 46 4.16 -10.12 -9.65
C ILE A 46 4.13 -9.71 -11.13
N ILE A 47 5.18 -9.05 -11.63
CA ILE A 47 5.27 -8.66 -13.04
C ILE A 47 5.33 -9.89 -13.95
N ARG A 48 6.18 -10.87 -13.65
CA ARG A 48 6.33 -12.07 -14.48
C ARG A 48 5.06 -12.91 -14.52
N GLU A 49 4.32 -12.99 -13.42
CA GLU A 49 3.01 -13.66 -13.40
C GLU A 49 1.97 -12.92 -14.23
N LYS A 50 2.04 -11.58 -14.29
CA LYS A 50 1.17 -10.75 -15.12
C LYS A 50 1.41 -10.95 -16.63
N ASP A 51 2.64 -11.28 -17.02
CA ASP A 51 3.04 -11.53 -18.42
C ASP A 51 2.85 -12.99 -18.87
N ARG A 52 2.41 -13.88 -17.97
CA ARG A 52 2.07 -15.27 -18.33
C ARG A 52 0.68 -15.28 -18.97
N PRO A 53 0.51 -15.87 -20.17
CA PRO A 53 -0.79 -15.94 -20.85
C PRO A 53 -1.85 -16.68 -20.04
#